data_AF-A0A1U7D764-F1
#
_entry.id   AF-A0A1U7D764-F1
#
_cell.length_a   1.000
_cell.length_b   1.000
_cell.length_c   1.000
_cell.angle_alpha   90.00
_cell.angle_beta   90.00
_cell.angle_gamma   90.00
#
_symmetry.space_group_name_H-M   'P 1'
#
loop_
_entity.id
_entity.type
_entity.pdbx_description
1 polymer ?
#
loop_
_entity_poly.entity_id
_entity_poly.type
_entity_poly.pdbx_seq_one_letter_code
_entity_poly.pdbx_strand_id
1 'polypeptide(L)' 'MNTAANAARLDPALDVPPEPRQPMTAEQEADLRALSERAGEPFDPDLTQQEADQRIELLRAVVY' A
#
# COMPACT_ATOMS: atom_id res chain seq x y z
N MET A 1 19.27 -41.77 -19.16
CA MET A 1 17.91 -41.22 -19.40
C MET A 1 17.15 -41.28 -18.09
N ASN A 2 16.36 -40.24 -17.86
CA ASN A 2 15.43 -39.96 -16.74
C ASN A 2 16.02 -39.13 -15.60
N THR A 3 15.46 -37.99 -15.16
CA THR A 3 14.44 -37.05 -15.66
C THR A 3 14.66 -35.76 -14.87
N ALA A 4 14.29 -34.63 -15.47
CA ALA A 4 14.42 -33.28 -14.96
C ALA A 4 13.76 -33.00 -13.60
N ALA A 5 14.15 -31.83 -13.08
CA ALA A 5 13.38 -30.94 -12.22
C ALA A 5 13.30 -31.29 -10.73
N ASN A 6 14.00 -30.51 -9.91
CA ASN A 6 13.24 -29.50 -9.18
C ASN A 6 14.13 -28.30 -8.82
N ALA A 7 14.17 -27.34 -9.74
CA ALA A 7 14.49 -25.96 -9.44
C ALA A 7 13.34 -25.39 -8.59
N ALA A 8 13.29 -25.76 -7.31
CA ALA A 8 12.48 -25.07 -6.34
C ALA A 8 13.45 -24.37 -5.39
N ARG A 9 14.06 -23.28 -5.91
CA ARG A 9 14.43 -22.17 -5.05
C ARG A 9 13.14 -21.83 -4.31
N LEU A 10 13.08 -22.17 -3.03
CA LEU A 10 12.08 -21.63 -2.14
C LEU A 10 12.33 -20.14 -2.16
N ASP A 11 11.57 -19.38 -2.93
CA ASP A 11 11.54 -17.94 -2.85
C ASP A 11 10.82 -17.61 -1.52
N PRO A 12 11.53 -17.22 -0.45
CA PRO A 12 10.92 -16.97 0.85
C PRO A 12 10.03 -15.71 0.83
N ALA A 13 9.95 -15.01 -0.31
CA ALA A 13 9.12 -13.85 -0.53
C ALA A 13 7.65 -14.19 -0.85
N LEU A 14 7.32 -15.47 -1.09
CA LEU A 14 5.96 -15.86 -1.51
C LEU A 14 5.00 -16.16 -0.33
N ASP A 15 5.51 -16.21 0.90
CA ASP A 15 4.74 -16.59 2.10
C ASP A 15 4.60 -15.44 3.11
N VAL A 16 4.57 -14.19 2.62
CA VAL A 16 4.10 -13.08 3.44
C VAL A 16 2.56 -13.14 3.37
N PRO A 17 1.86 -13.59 4.42
CA PRO A 17 0.41 -13.46 4.44
C PRO A 17 0.08 -11.98 4.18
N PRO A 18 -0.91 -11.67 3.32
CA PRO A 18 -1.30 -10.27 3.12
C PRO A 18 -1.57 -9.72 4.52
N GLU A 19 -0.78 -8.73 4.94
CA GLU A 19 -0.99 -8.10 6.24
C GLU A 19 -2.47 -7.77 6.34
N PRO A 20 -3.11 -7.97 7.50
CA PRO A 20 -4.53 -7.70 7.66
C PRO A 20 -4.75 -6.28 7.18
N ARG A 21 -5.42 -6.15 6.03
CA ARG A 21 -5.72 -4.91 5.33
C ARG A 21 -6.71 -4.14 6.19
N GLN A 22 -6.18 -3.49 7.23
CA GLN A 22 -7.00 -2.73 8.14
C GLN A 22 -7.59 -1.57 7.34
N PRO A 23 -8.91 -1.35 7.44
CA PRO A 23 -9.54 -0.23 6.75
C PRO A 23 -8.94 1.08 7.28
N MET A 24 -8.77 2.06 6.38
CA MET A 24 -8.28 3.40 6.72
C MET A 24 -9.05 3.97 7.93
N THR A 25 -8.31 4.60 8.84
CA THR A 25 -8.93 5.30 9.98
C THR A 25 -9.58 6.60 9.54
N ALA A 26 -10.56 7.09 10.29
CA ALA A 26 -11.21 8.37 9.98
C ALA A 26 -10.23 9.57 9.98
N GLU A 27 -9.18 9.51 10.81
CA GLU A 27 -8.13 10.53 10.85
C GLU A 27 -7.29 10.51 9.55
N GLN A 28 -6.84 9.32 9.15
CA GLN A 28 -6.12 9.14 7.88
C GLN A 28 -6.98 9.54 6.68
N GLU A 29 -8.28 9.22 6.68
CA GLU A 29 -9.18 9.62 5.60
C GLU A 29 -9.26 11.15 5.45
N ALA A 30 -9.43 11.86 6.58
CA ALA A 30 -9.49 13.32 6.60
C ALA A 30 -8.18 13.95 6.11
N ASP A 31 -7.04 13.44 6.59
CA ASP A 31 -5.71 13.89 6.19
C ASP A 31 -5.46 13.64 4.70
N LEU A 32 -5.71 12.41 4.23
CA LEU A 32 -5.53 12.01 2.85
C LEU A 32 -6.39 12.85 1.91
N ARG A 33 -7.65 13.09 2.27
CA ARG A 33 -8.56 13.92 1.48
C ARG A 33 -8.05 15.37 1.38
N ALA A 34 -7.70 15.99 2.51
CA ALA A 34 -7.21 17.36 2.53
C ALA A 34 -5.92 17.52 1.71
N LEU A 35 -5.00 16.56 1.80
CA LEU A 35 -3.76 16.55 1.04
C LEU A 35 -3.99 16.31 -0.46
N SER A 36 -4.89 15.40 -0.81
CA SER A 36 -5.25 15.12 -2.21
C SER A 36 -5.88 16.35 -2.87
N GLU A 37 -6.81 17.01 -2.18
CA GLU A 37 -7.42 18.28 -2.63
C GLU A 37 -6.36 19.38 -2.84
N ARG A 38 -5.38 19.49 -1.94
CA ARG A 38 -4.28 20.47 -2.07
C ARG A 38 -3.32 20.14 -3.20
N ALA A 39 -3.03 18.86 -3.43
CA ALA A 39 -2.17 18.40 -4.52
C ALA A 39 -2.89 18.39 -5.88
N GLY A 40 -4.22 18.51 -5.91
CA GLY A 40 -5.03 18.33 -7.12
C GLY A 40 -5.11 16.87 -7.59
N GLU A 41 -4.87 15.93 -6.68
CA GLU A 41 -4.84 14.50 -6.93
C GLU A 41 -6.17 13.83 -6.55
N PRO A 42 -6.54 12.71 -7.19
CA PRO A 42 -7.74 11.96 -6.81
C PRO A 42 -7.58 11.34 -5.41
N PHE A 43 -8.67 11.37 -4.65
CA PHE A 43 -8.81 10.70 -3.37
C PHE A 43 -9.38 9.29 -3.56
N ASP A 44 -8.80 8.31 -2.87
CA ASP A 44 -9.24 6.92 -2.89
C ASP A 44 -9.63 6.48 -1.45
N PRO A 45 -10.93 6.20 -1.19
CA PRO A 45 -11.41 5.76 0.12
C PRO A 45 -11.19 4.26 0.39
N ASP A 46 -10.88 3.47 -0.63
CA ASP A 46 -10.74 2.02 -0.50
C ASP A 46 -9.33 1.60 -0.02
N LEU A 47 -8.45 2.59 0.23
CA LEU A 47 -7.12 2.35 0.76
C LEU A 47 -7.17 1.75 2.17
N THR A 48 -6.20 0.89 2.45
CA THR A 48 -5.92 0.41 3.80
C THR A 48 -5.19 1.46 4.61
N GLN A 49 -5.10 1.27 5.93
CA GLN A 49 -4.32 2.16 6.81
C GLN A 49 -2.89 2.35 6.32
N GLN A 50 -2.20 1.25 5.95
CA GLN A 50 -0.82 1.32 5.49
C GLN A 50 -0.66 2.03 4.14
N GLU A 51 -1.61 1.81 3.22
CA GLU A 51 -1.61 2.48 1.92
C GLU A 51 -1.93 3.97 2.07
N ALA A 52 -2.87 4.31 2.96
CA ALA A 52 -3.21 5.68 3.30
C ALA A 52 -2.01 6.41 3.92
N ASP A 53 -1.28 5.80 4.86
CA ASP A 53 -0.08 6.39 5.46
C ASP A 53 0.99 6.71 4.41
N GLN A 54 1.30 5.75 3.54
CA GLN A 54 2.26 5.95 2.45
C GLN A 54 1.80 7.08 1.51
N ARG A 55 0.51 7.11 1.16
CA ARG A 55 -0.04 8.13 0.27
C ARG A 55 -0.03 9.51 0.92
N ILE A 56 -0.36 9.61 2.20
CA ILE A 56 -0.29 10.83 3.01
C ILE A 56 1.15 11.36 3.04
N GLU A 57 2.14 10.50 3.29
CA GLU A 57 3.56 10.90 3.31
C GLU A 57 4.01 11.45 1.95
N LEU A 58 3.68 10.76 0.85
CA LEU A 58 3.98 11.21 -0.51
C LEU A 58 3.33 12.57 -0.82
N LEU A 59 2.05 12.74 -0.48
CA LEU A 59 1.36 14.01 -0.73
C LEU A 59 1.89 15.14 0.14
N ARG A 60 2.27 14.86 1.39
CA ARG A 60 2.94 15.84 2.27
C ARG A 60 4.25 16.34 1.67
N ALA A 61 5.01 15.48 0.99
CA ALA A 61 6.25 15.85 0.31
C ALA A 61 6.04 16.69 -0.96
N VAL A 62 4.87 16.64 -1.59
CA VAL A 62 4.54 17.41 -2.80
C VAL A 62 3.91 18.77 -2.48
N VAL A 63 3.16 18.84 -1.37
CA VAL A 63 2.35 20.02 -1.00
C VAL A 63 3.12 21.07 -0.17
N TYR A 64 4.31 20.73 0.33
CA TYR A 64 5.23 21.64 1.05
C TYR A 64 6.41 22.08 0.20
#